data_AF-A0A969G4C3-F1
#
_entry.id   AF-A0A969G4C3-F1
#
_cell.length_a   1.000
_cell.length_b   1.000
_cell.length_c   1.000
_cell.angle_alpha   90.00
_cell.angle_beta   90.00
_cell.angle_gamma   90.00
#
_symmetry.space_group_name_H-M   'P 1'
#
loop_
_entity.id
_entity.type
_entity.pdbx_description
1 polymer ?
#
loop_
_entity_poly.entity_id
_entity_poly.type
_entity_poly.pdbx_seq_one_letter_code
_entity_poly.pdbx_strand_id
1 'polypeptide(L)'
;MIGEWQLKFLLAKKQTKGLYVPSFLTIAITYGADQRVRNTLALGVVKMVVTGPIAFYEGKNIMAFDFTHLDLYALGIKIYSGYIRKGQEREARFPKLTVAYQAFFKYFTVVPNAIAARGRGGGLAVWVKQ
;
A
#
# COMPACT_ATOMS: atom_id res chain seq x y z
N MET A 1 6.20 10.94 -5.80
CA MET A 1 5.63 9.89 -4.93
C MET A 1 6.68 9.13 -4.12
N ILE A 2 7.97 9.11 -4.51
CA ILE A 2 9.02 8.51 -3.69
C ILE A 2 9.00 9.12 -2.28
N GLY A 3 9.12 8.27 -1.26
CA GLY A 3 9.03 8.64 0.16
C GLY A 3 8.05 7.78 0.93
N GLU A 4 7.95 8.07 2.23
CA GLU A 4 7.05 7.42 3.18
C GLU A 4 5.82 8.31 3.42
N TRP A 5 4.64 7.72 3.33
CA TRP A 5 3.36 8.44 3.41
C TRP A 5 2.45 7.77 4.44
N GLN A 6 2.14 8.47 5.52
CA GLN A 6 1.27 7.99 6.59
C GLN A 6 -0.19 8.17 6.20
N LEU A 7 -0.97 7.09 6.25
CA LEU A 7 -2.42 7.12 6.09
C LEU A 7 -3.03 7.91 7.25
N LYS A 8 -3.86 8.90 6.92
CA LYS A 8 -4.59 9.70 7.90
C LYS A 8 -6.10 9.48 7.84
N PHE A 9 -6.62 9.16 6.66
CA PHE A 9 -8.06 8.98 6.47
C PHE A 9 -8.36 7.87 5.46
N LEU A 10 -9.38 7.07 5.76
CA LEU A 10 -9.90 6.01 4.91
C LEU A 10 -11.43 6.09 4.85
N LEU A 11 -12.00 5.92 3.66
CA LEU A 11 -13.42 5.70 3.45
C LEU A 11 -13.64 4.41 2.66
N ALA A 12 -14.28 3.41 3.27
CA ALA A 12 -14.56 2.15 2.60
C ALA A 12 -15.72 2.28 1.60
N LYS A 13 -15.75 1.36 0.62
CA LYS A 13 -16.85 1.29 -0.36
C LYS A 13 -18.18 1.08 0.39
N LYS A 14 -19.23 1.82 0.00
CA LYS A 14 -20.59 1.77 0.58
C LYS A 14 -20.70 2.26 2.02
N GLN A 15 -19.66 2.87 2.58
CA GLN A 15 -19.77 3.58 3.86
C GLN A 15 -19.96 5.07 3.63
N THR A 16 -20.73 5.70 4.51
CA THR A 16 -20.95 7.15 4.54
C THR A 16 -20.03 7.85 5.55
N LYS A 17 -19.50 7.11 6.52
CA LYS A 17 -18.55 7.60 7.52
C LYS A 17 -17.14 7.13 7.19
N GLY A 18 -16.19 8.05 7.19
CA GLY A 18 -14.77 7.73 7.09
C GLY A 18 -14.15 7.45 8.45
N LEU A 19 -12.98 6.83 8.42
CA LEU A 19 -12.17 6.51 9.58
C LEU A 19 -10.88 7.33 9.54
N TYR A 20 -10.62 8.06 10.61
CA TYR A 20 -9.32 8.67 10.85
C TYR A 20 -8.40 7.66 11.53
N VAL A 21 -7.16 7.58 11.06
CA VAL A 21 -6.15 6.71 11.66
C VAL A 21 -5.68 7.36 12.97
N PRO A 22 -5.79 6.68 14.12
CA PRO A 22 -5.36 7.23 15.39
C PRO A 22 -3.83 7.40 15.43
N SER A 23 -3.34 8.33 16.25
CA SER A 23 -1.92 8.69 16.32
C SER A 23 -1.00 7.56 16.77
N PHE A 24 -1.51 6.58 17.53
CA PHE A 24 -0.75 5.43 18.00
C PHE A 24 -0.58 4.32 16.93
N LEU A 25 -1.24 4.45 15.78
CA LEU A 25 -1.23 3.46 14.69
C LEU A 25 -0.52 4.05 13.47
N THR A 26 0.60 3.43 13.08
CA THR A 26 1.29 3.73 11.83
C THR A 26 0.74 2.86 10.73
N ILE A 27 0.31 3.47 9.63
CA ILE A 27 -0.04 2.78 8.38
C ILE A 27 0.62 3.59 7.28
N ALA A 28 1.83 3.20 6.89
CA ALA A 28 2.65 3.96 5.96
C ALA A 28 2.81 3.22 4.64
N ILE A 29 2.59 3.92 3.54
CA ILE A 29 2.92 3.42 2.20
C ILE A 29 4.23 4.06 1.74
N THR A 30 5.19 3.24 1.33
CA THR A 30 6.50 3.68 0.84
C THR A 30 6.66 3.25 -0.61
N TYR A 31 7.06 4.20 -1.45
CA TYR A 31 7.40 3.95 -2.85
C TYR A 31 8.92 3.97 -3.00
N GLY A 32 9.50 2.79 -3.24
CA GLY A 32 10.94 2.61 -3.46
C GLY A 32 11.32 2.74 -4.93
N ALA A 33 12.61 2.94 -5.18
CA ALA A 33 13.17 2.93 -6.54
C ALA A 33 13.26 1.51 -7.14
N ASP A 34 13.04 0.48 -6.33
CA ASP A 34 13.11 -0.94 -6.67
C ASP A 34 11.87 -1.48 -7.39
N GLN A 35 10.97 -0.60 -7.85
CA GLN A 35 9.67 -0.97 -8.43
C GLN A 35 8.85 -1.88 -7.51
N ARG A 36 8.91 -1.60 -6.20
CA ARG A 36 8.10 -2.26 -5.19
C ARG A 36 7.38 -1.22 -4.34
N VAL A 37 6.19 -1.61 -3.89
CA VAL A 37 5.47 -0.89 -2.86
C VAL A 37 5.68 -1.61 -1.54
N ARG A 38 5.88 -0.81 -0.49
CA ARG A 38 5.87 -1.28 0.88
C ARG A 38 4.67 -0.68 1.59
N ASN A 39 3.92 -1.49 2.31
CA ASN A 39 2.91 -1.02 3.24
C ASN A 39 3.27 -1.51 4.64
N THR A 40 3.58 -0.57 5.53
CA THR A 40 4.01 -0.80 6.90
C THR A 40 2.84 -0.53 7.82
N LEU A 41 2.48 -1.51 8.64
CA LEU A 41 1.54 -1.37 9.74
C LEU A 41 2.32 -1.54 11.04
N ALA A 42 2.34 -0.53 11.91
CA ALA A 42 3.00 -0.62 13.20
C ALA A 42 2.08 -0.18 14.33
N LEU A 43 2.04 -0.98 15.39
CA LEU A 43 1.27 -0.75 16.61
C LEU A 43 2.12 -1.15 17.81
N GLY A 44 2.59 -0.16 18.57
CA GLY A 44 3.51 -0.38 19.68
C GLY A 44 4.77 -1.12 19.23
N VAL A 45 5.03 -2.28 19.82
CA VAL A 45 6.22 -3.11 19.55
C VAL A 45 6.06 -4.07 18.38
N VAL A 46 4.86 -4.16 17.81
CA VAL A 46 4.55 -5.05 16.68
C VAL A 46 4.57 -4.24 15.40
N LYS A 47 5.31 -4.72 14.41
CA LYS A 47 5.36 -4.12 13.07
C LYS A 47 5.21 -5.21 12.02
N MET A 48 4.30 -4.99 11.08
CA MET A 48 4.07 -5.82 9.91
C MET A 48 4.40 -5.01 8.67
N VAL A 49 5.15 -5.60 7.74
CA VAL A 49 5.51 -4.96 6.48
C VAL A 49 5.12 -5.91 5.35
N VAL A 50 4.18 -5.48 4.51
CA VAL A 50 3.86 -6.21 3.27
C VAL A 50 4.49 -5.50 2.09
N THR A 51 5.10 -6.27 1.19
CA THR A 51 5.73 -5.74 -0.02
C THR A 51 5.33 -6.52 -1.25
N GLY A 52 5.52 -5.91 -2.41
CA GLY A 52 5.41 -6.61 -3.69
C GLY A 52 5.53 -5.67 -4.88
N PRO A 53 5.36 -6.20 -6.10
CA PRO A 53 5.62 -5.45 -7.33
C PRO A 53 4.60 -4.34 -7.55
N ILE A 54 5.02 -3.30 -8.26
CA ILE A 54 4.14 -2.25 -8.79
C ILE A 54 4.23 -2.13 -10.30
N ALA A 55 3.18 -1.56 -10.89
CA ALA A 55 3.16 -1.11 -12.28
C ALA A 55 2.43 0.24 -12.37
N PHE A 56 3.05 1.20 -13.03
CA PHE A 56 2.42 2.49 -13.32
C PHE A 56 1.80 2.47 -14.72
N TYR A 57 0.53 2.82 -14.80
CA TYR A 57 -0.18 2.99 -16.06
C TYR A 57 -0.31 4.49 -16.34
N GLU A 58 0.70 5.03 -17.01
CA GLU A 58 0.77 6.43 -17.40
C GLU A 58 -0.46 6.85 -18.22
N GLY A 59 -0.89 8.11 -18.06
CA GLY A 59 -2.13 8.64 -18.66
C GLY A 59 -3.43 8.24 -17.94
N LYS A 60 -3.43 7.21 -17.07
CA LYS A 60 -4.61 6.79 -16.29
C LYS A 60 -4.54 7.19 -14.82
N ASN A 61 -3.38 7.68 -14.36
CA ASN A 61 -3.05 7.93 -12.94
C ASN A 61 -3.30 6.69 -12.07
N ILE A 62 -3.05 5.49 -12.62
CA ILE A 62 -3.23 4.23 -11.91
C ILE A 62 -1.86 3.65 -11.57
N MET A 63 -1.66 3.29 -10.31
CA MET A 63 -0.61 2.37 -9.90
C MET A 63 -1.26 1.07 -9.46
N ALA A 64 -0.95 0.01 -10.18
CA ALA A 64 -1.28 -1.33 -9.76
C ALA A 64 -0.19 -1.91 -8.87
N PHE A 65 -0.57 -2.85 -8.02
CA PHE A 65 0.33 -3.54 -7.11
C PHE A 65 -0.22 -4.92 -6.75
N ASP A 66 0.66 -5.78 -6.25
CA ASP A 66 0.27 -6.98 -5.51
C ASP A 66 1.16 -7.12 -4.28
N PHE A 67 0.59 -7.47 -3.13
CA PHE A 67 1.38 -7.80 -1.94
C PHE A 67 1.64 -9.30 -1.93
N THR A 68 2.92 -9.64 -2.05
CA THR A 68 3.40 -11.01 -2.27
C THR A 68 4.32 -11.47 -1.16
N HIS A 69 4.99 -10.54 -0.45
CA HIS A 69 5.90 -10.82 0.65
C HIS A 69 5.43 -10.16 1.95
N LEU A 70 5.72 -10.82 3.07
CA LEU A 70 5.38 -10.39 4.43
C LEU A 70 6.62 -10.50 5.32
N ASP A 71 6.93 -9.41 6.02
CA ASP A 71 7.84 -9.40 7.16
C ASP A 71 7.02 -9.10 8.43
N LEU A 72 7.27 -9.86 9.50
CA LEU A 72 6.75 -9.55 10.83
C LEU A 72 7.90 -9.25 11.78
N TYR A 73 7.72 -8.22 12.59
CA TYR A 73 8.66 -7.79 13.61
C TYR A 73 7.94 -7.70 14.95
N ALA A 74 8.61 -8.14 16.00
CA ALA A 74 8.21 -7.96 17.39
C ALA A 74 9.40 -7.44 18.19
N LEU A 75 9.21 -6.39 18.99
CA LEU A 75 10.28 -5.75 19.76
C LEU A 75 11.48 -5.33 18.89
N GLY A 76 11.21 -4.95 17.63
CA GLY A 76 12.24 -4.58 16.64
C GLY A 76 12.93 -5.78 15.95
N ILE A 77 12.76 -7.00 16.44
CA ILE A 77 13.36 -8.21 15.88
C ILE A 77 12.46 -8.76 14.78
N LYS A 78 13.03 -9.08 13.60
CA LYS A 78 12.30 -9.76 12.52
C LYS A 78 12.06 -11.22 12.93
N ILE A 79 10.80 -11.56 13.22
CA ILE A 79 10.38 -12.91 13.63
C ILE A 79 9.88 -13.76 12.45
N TYR A 80 9.54 -13.12 11.33
CA TYR A 80 9.10 -13.81 10.12
C TYR A 80 9.47 -13.02 8.87
N SER A 81 9.82 -13.73 7.81
CA SER A 81 10.12 -13.21 6.48
C SER A 81 9.74 -14.26 5.45
N GLY A 82 8.83 -13.94 4.54
CA GLY A 82 8.53 -14.87 3.45
C GLY A 82 7.41 -14.45 2.53
N TYR A 83 7.19 -15.26 1.49
CA TYR A 83 6.06 -15.09 0.60
C TYR A 83 4.74 -15.42 1.32
N ILE A 84 3.74 -14.57 1.10
CA ILE A 84 2.34 -14.86 1.42
C ILE A 84 1.90 -16.06 0.55
N ARG A 85 0.79 -16.72 0.89
CA ARG A 85 0.23 -17.83 0.11
C ARG A 85 0.21 -17.54 -1.40
N LYS A 86 0.87 -18.40 -2.18
CA LYS A 86 1.08 -18.27 -3.64
C LYS A 86 1.77 -16.96 -4.07
N GLY A 87 2.46 -16.28 -3.16
CA GLY A 87 3.07 -14.96 -3.38
C GLY A 87 4.10 -15.00 -4.49
N GLN A 88 4.97 -16.02 -4.52
CA GLN A 88 5.99 -16.18 -5.55
C GLN A 88 5.37 -16.37 -6.95
N GLU A 89 4.35 -17.23 -7.08
CA GLU A 89 3.62 -17.43 -8.35
C GLU A 89 2.90 -16.15 -8.81
N ARG A 90 2.27 -15.42 -7.87
CA ARG A 90 1.57 -14.17 -8.17
C ARG A 90 2.53 -13.07 -8.60
N GLU A 91 3.69 -12.97 -7.94
CA GLU A 91 4.75 -12.03 -8.31
C GLU A 91 5.25 -12.28 -9.74
N ALA A 92 5.52 -13.54 -10.10
CA ALA A 92 5.95 -13.92 -11.45
C ALA A 92 4.88 -13.66 -12.52
N ARG A 93 3.59 -13.74 -12.16
CA ARG A 93 2.46 -13.46 -13.06
C ARG A 93 2.11 -11.98 -13.16
N PHE A 94 2.47 -11.16 -12.18
CA PHE A 94 2.04 -9.77 -12.07
C PHE A 94 2.25 -8.95 -13.36
N PRO A 95 3.41 -9.00 -14.05
CA PRO A 95 3.64 -8.23 -15.28
C PRO A 95 2.74 -8.66 -16.46
N LYS A 96 2.20 -9.88 -16.43
CA LYS A 96 1.37 -10.46 -17.48
C LYS A 96 -0.12 -10.17 -17.30
N LEU A 97 -0.51 -9.67 -16.13
CA LEU A 97 -1.91 -9.35 -15.82
C LEU A 97 -2.27 -7.97 -16.35
N THR A 98 -3.51 -7.81 -16.81
CA THR A 98 -4.06 -6.48 -17.06
C THR A 98 -4.47 -5.82 -15.75
N VAL A 99 -4.53 -4.49 -15.72
CA VAL A 99 -4.95 -3.71 -14.54
C VAL A 99 -6.32 -4.15 -13.98
N ALA A 100 -7.19 -4.71 -14.82
CA ALA A 100 -8.50 -5.24 -14.43
C ALA A 100 -8.43 -6.49 -13.54
N TYR A 101 -7.26 -7.13 -13.40
CA TYR A 101 -7.04 -8.27 -12.51
C TYR A 101 -6.07 -7.97 -11.36
N GLN A 102 -5.49 -6.76 -11.33
CA GLN A 102 -4.57 -6.33 -10.27
C GLN A 102 -5.29 -5.49 -9.22
N ALA A 103 -4.76 -5.45 -8.00
CA ALA A 103 -5.11 -4.40 -7.06
C ALA A 103 -4.50 -3.09 -7.56
N PHE A 104 -5.20 -1.98 -7.36
CA PHE A 104 -4.70 -0.69 -7.82
C PHE A 104 -5.22 0.48 -6.99
N PHE A 105 -4.44 1.56 -7.03
CA PHE A 105 -4.83 2.90 -6.63
C PHE A 105 -4.92 3.79 -7.86
N LYS A 106 -6.05 4.47 -8.04
CA LYS A 106 -6.21 5.57 -8.98
C LYS A 106 -6.01 6.88 -8.23
N TYR A 107 -4.90 7.54 -8.47
CA TYR A 107 -4.58 8.83 -7.86
C TYR A 107 -5.36 9.94 -8.54
N PHE A 108 -5.89 10.84 -7.73
CA PHE A 108 -6.55 12.06 -8.20
C PHE A 108 -5.97 13.32 -7.55
N THR A 109 -5.10 13.16 -6.54
CA THR A 109 -4.31 14.25 -5.97
C THR A 109 -2.95 13.72 -5.51
N VAL A 110 -1.89 14.36 -5.99
CA VAL A 110 -0.51 14.13 -5.54
C VAL A 110 0.14 15.50 -5.41
N VAL A 111 0.31 15.97 -4.18
CA VAL A 111 0.91 17.26 -3.85
C VAL A 111 2.06 17.04 -2.86
N PRO A 112 2.97 18.02 -2.64
CA PRO A 112 4.19 17.80 -1.86
C PRO A 112 3.99 17.20 -0.47
N ASN A 113 2.86 17.48 0.18
CA ASN A 113 2.54 17.06 1.55
C ASN A 113 1.41 16.02 1.65
N ALA A 114 0.73 15.68 0.55
CA ALA A 114 -0.42 14.77 0.60
C ALA A 114 -0.63 13.99 -0.70
N ILE A 115 -1.15 12.77 -0.54
CA ILE A 115 -1.60 11.91 -1.63
C ILE A 115 -3.03 11.48 -1.35
N ALA A 116 -3.89 11.54 -2.36
CA ALA A 116 -5.24 10.98 -2.29
C ALA A 116 -5.50 10.04 -3.48
N ALA A 117 -6.05 8.87 -3.17
CA ALA A 117 -6.33 7.86 -4.18
C ALA A 117 -7.62 7.10 -3.90
N ARG A 118 -8.17 6.53 -4.97
CA ARG A 118 -9.27 5.58 -4.91
C ARG A 118 -8.78 4.18 -5.21
N GLY A 119 -9.08 3.22 -4.34
CA GLY A 119 -8.77 1.81 -4.59
C GLY A 119 -9.68 1.21 -5.66
N ARG A 120 -9.28 0.07 -6.23
CA ARG A 120 -10.09 -0.76 -7.15
C ARG A 120 -11.55 -0.93 -6.71
N GLY A 121 -11.77 -1.21 -5.43
CA GLY A 121 -13.11 -1.41 -4.86
C GLY A 121 -13.96 -0.14 -4.78
N GLY A 122 -13.37 1.04 -4.98
CA GLY A 122 -14.04 2.32 -4.91
C GLY A 122 -13.94 3.05 -3.56
N GLY A 123 -13.21 2.49 -2.60
CA GLY A 123 -12.86 3.20 -1.36
C GLY A 123 -11.81 4.30 -1.59
N LEU A 124 -11.77 5.29 -0.71
CA LEU A 124 -10.88 6.44 -0.78
C LEU A 124 -9.87 6.42 0.37
N ALA A 125 -8.65 6.82 0.09
CA ALA A 125 -7.58 6.92 1.09
C ALA A 125 -6.80 8.22 0.90
N VAL A 126 -6.42 8.84 2.02
CA VAL A 126 -5.59 10.05 2.07
C VAL A 126 -4.38 9.77 2.95
N TRP A 127 -3.21 10.01 2.38
CA TRP A 127 -1.93 9.94 3.06
C TRP A 127 -1.31 11.33 3.14
N VAL A 128 -0.59 11.57 4.23
CA VAL A 128 0.21 12.78 4.47
C VAL A 128 1.67 12.36 4.55
N LYS A 129 2.55 13.20 4.01
CA LYS A 129 3.99 12.96 4.05
C LYS A 129 4.48 12.93 5.50
N GLN A 130 5.34 11.97 5.83
CA GLN A 130 6.09 11.97 7.08
C GLN A 130 7.39 12.75 6.96
#